data_AF-A0A858CLW9-F1
#
_entry.id   AF-A0A858CLW9-F1
#
_cell.length_a   1.000
_cell.length_b   1.000
_cell.length_c   1.000
_cell.angle_alpha   90.00
_cell.angle_beta   90.00
_cell.angle_gamma   90.00
#
_symmetry.space_group_name_H-M   'P 1'
#
loop_
_entity.id
_entity.type
_entity.pdbx_description
1 polymer ?
#
loop_
_entity_poly.entity_id
_entity_poly.type
_entity_poly.pdbx_seq_one_letter_code
_entity_poly.pdbx_strand_id
1 'polypeptide(L)'
;MSTANALQFTPTRTAALESMAAFVPHMGRDYASRRNYDLRANGHAGVSRLSPYIRHRLLSEQEVLTAALSRFSLSSAEKFVQEVYWRTYWKGWLEMRPGVWSQYREGLRAARDKLATQSGMRADWEAACRGETGIDCFDAWANELSTTGYLHNHARMWFASIWIFTLRLPWELGADLFLRQLLDGDPASNTLGWRWVAGIQTPGKTYLARADNIARYTEGRFNPVGQLASTADPVDAPIVPQRGPAPAGETPDPARATGWLLTEEDMLASFTPLPSETPNAAPPAFVLDCTANRSPLAVAPLVTRFVKGALDDAISRHQNRFGSITYAEGKPVAEQVLDWAKREGITQIAMPFVPVGAASDEISTLKPKLDAANIRLVPLMRPYDAECWPHATHGFFKFKENIPKFVAGLKGVHPI
;
A
#
# COMPACT_ATOMS: atom_id res chain seq x y z
N MET A 1 27.76 6.30 -22.06
CA MET A 1 26.66 5.37 -21.73
C MET A 1 25.50 6.22 -21.23
N SER A 2 24.45 6.34 -22.05
CA SER A 2 23.27 7.15 -21.73
C SER A 2 22.66 6.65 -20.42
N THR A 3 22.59 7.52 -19.40
CA THR A 3 21.80 7.28 -18.20
C THR A 3 20.35 7.20 -18.63
N ALA A 4 19.89 5.98 -18.95
CA ALA A 4 18.47 5.70 -19.11
C ALA A 4 17.76 6.29 -17.88
N ASN A 5 16.90 7.28 -18.08
CA ASN A 5 16.22 8.04 -17.04
C ASN A 5 15.78 7.09 -15.93
N ALA A 6 16.45 7.16 -14.78
CA ALA A 6 16.09 6.34 -13.64
C ALA A 6 14.65 6.66 -13.29
N LEU A 7 13.84 5.62 -13.09
CA LEU A 7 12.44 5.78 -12.69
C LEU A 7 12.41 6.56 -11.38
N GLN A 8 11.97 7.83 -11.44
CA GLN A 8 11.98 8.75 -10.32
C GLN A 8 10.55 9.18 -9.97
N PHE A 9 10.25 9.18 -8.67
CA PHE A 9 8.95 9.59 -8.15
C PHE A 9 9.15 10.82 -7.25
N THR A 10 8.64 11.97 -7.71
CA THR A 10 8.66 13.20 -6.91
C THR A 10 7.53 13.14 -5.90
N PRO A 11 7.79 13.22 -4.58
CA PRO A 11 6.80 12.94 -3.54
C PRO A 11 5.86 14.14 -3.30
N THR A 12 5.14 14.59 -4.33
CA THR A 12 4.19 15.71 -4.22
C THR A 12 2.87 15.37 -4.89
N ARG A 13 1.79 15.99 -4.41
CA ARG A 13 0.49 15.89 -5.07
C ARG A 13 0.52 16.43 -6.51
N THR A 14 1.26 17.50 -6.76
CA THR A 14 1.41 18.07 -8.12
C THR A 14 2.02 17.06 -9.07
N ALA A 15 3.15 16.44 -8.71
CA ALA A 15 3.79 15.41 -9.55
C ALA A 15 2.89 14.19 -9.75
N ALA A 16 2.08 13.84 -8.75
CA ALA A 16 1.09 12.78 -8.86
C ALA A 16 0.01 13.13 -9.91
N LEU A 17 -0.58 14.33 -9.83
CA LEU A 17 -1.58 14.82 -10.79
C LEU A 17 -1.02 14.90 -12.22
N GLU A 18 0.20 15.39 -12.39
CA GLU A 18 0.90 15.43 -13.68
C GLU A 18 1.12 14.01 -14.24
N SER A 19 1.58 13.08 -13.40
CA SER A 19 1.75 11.67 -13.77
C SER A 19 0.43 11.03 -14.19
N MET A 20 -0.66 11.34 -13.46
CA MET A 20 -2.00 10.86 -13.80
C MET A 20 -2.46 11.44 -15.13
N ALA A 21 -2.39 12.76 -15.30
CA ALA A 21 -2.81 13.46 -16.51
C ALA A 21 -2.06 12.94 -17.75
N ALA A 22 -0.75 12.68 -17.64
CA ALA A 22 0.06 12.09 -18.70
C ALA A 22 -0.38 10.67 -19.06
N PHE A 23 -0.90 9.90 -18.10
CA PHE A 23 -1.34 8.51 -18.34
C PHE A 23 -2.82 8.39 -18.73
N VAL A 24 -3.66 9.39 -18.44
CA VAL A 24 -5.10 9.37 -18.77
C VAL A 24 -5.36 8.95 -20.22
N PRO A 25 -4.66 9.44 -21.26
CA PRO A 25 -4.88 9.02 -22.65
C PRO A 25 -4.70 7.52 -22.92
N HIS A 26 -4.04 6.77 -22.01
CA HIS A 26 -3.71 5.36 -22.17
C HIS A 26 -4.54 4.42 -21.29
N MET A 27 -5.42 4.92 -20.42
CA MET A 27 -6.20 4.10 -19.46
C MET A 27 -7.24 3.16 -20.10
N GLY A 28 -7.52 3.29 -21.40
CA GLY A 28 -8.45 2.46 -22.15
C GLY A 28 -7.84 1.14 -22.66
N ARG A 29 -8.07 0.84 -23.95
CA ARG A 29 -7.58 -0.38 -24.61
C ARG A 29 -6.04 -0.50 -24.62
N ASP A 30 -5.35 0.63 -24.70
CA ASP A 30 -3.89 0.70 -24.66
C ASP A 30 -3.30 0.12 -23.37
N TYR A 31 -3.94 0.37 -22.23
CA TYR A 31 -3.56 -0.25 -20.96
C TYR A 31 -3.83 -1.76 -20.99
N ALA A 32 -5.01 -2.16 -21.46
CA ALA A 32 -5.39 -3.57 -21.49
C ALA A 32 -4.43 -4.43 -22.32
N SER A 33 -3.91 -3.90 -23.44
CA SER A 33 -2.97 -4.63 -24.30
C SER A 33 -1.52 -4.64 -23.78
N ARG A 34 -1.11 -3.63 -23.00
CA ARG A 34 0.30 -3.43 -22.60
C ARG A 34 0.60 -3.76 -21.14
N ARG A 35 -0.39 -3.82 -20.24
CA ARG A 35 -0.20 -3.99 -18.77
C ARG A 35 0.57 -5.25 -18.33
N ASN A 36 0.73 -6.23 -19.22
CA ASN A 36 1.44 -7.48 -18.90
C ASN A 36 2.93 -7.40 -19.23
N TYR A 37 3.36 -6.44 -20.06
CA TYR A 37 4.72 -6.36 -20.57
C TYR A 37 5.65 -5.62 -19.60
N ASP A 38 6.65 -6.33 -19.09
CA ASP A 38 7.68 -5.80 -18.18
C ASP A 38 8.86 -5.24 -19.00
N LEU A 39 8.67 -4.00 -19.49
CA LEU A 39 9.62 -3.29 -20.37
C LEU A 39 10.32 -2.14 -19.64
N ARG A 40 11.28 -2.50 -18.77
CA ARG A 40 12.10 -1.53 -18.01
C ARG A 40 12.78 -0.48 -18.89
N ALA A 41 13.25 -0.85 -20.07
CA ALA A 41 13.92 0.07 -21.00
C ALA A 41 13.06 1.28 -21.39
N ASN A 42 11.74 1.13 -21.36
CA ASN A 42 10.77 2.20 -21.65
C ASN A 42 10.19 2.80 -20.36
N GLY A 43 10.84 2.58 -19.22
CA GLY A 43 10.37 3.02 -17.91
C GLY A 43 8.98 2.49 -17.53
N HIS A 44 8.57 1.32 -18.05
CA HIS A 44 7.22 0.75 -17.84
C HIS A 44 6.07 1.60 -18.37
N ALA A 45 6.23 2.25 -19.52
CA ALA A 45 5.20 3.10 -20.14
C ALA A 45 3.84 2.41 -20.44
N GLY A 46 3.77 1.07 -20.36
CA GLY A 46 2.53 0.31 -20.49
C GLY A 46 1.58 0.40 -19.28
N VAL A 47 2.04 0.93 -18.15
CA VAL A 47 1.28 1.06 -16.90
C VAL A 47 1.38 2.46 -16.31
N SER A 48 0.45 2.81 -15.42
CA SER A 48 0.30 4.19 -14.91
C SER A 48 1.41 4.64 -13.96
N ARG A 49 2.00 3.69 -13.23
CA ARG A 49 3.00 3.94 -12.17
C ARG A 49 2.48 4.88 -11.07
N LEU A 50 1.17 4.95 -10.88
CA LEU A 50 0.53 5.81 -9.86
C LEU A 50 0.50 5.19 -8.46
N SER A 51 0.91 3.93 -8.30
CA SER A 51 0.81 3.21 -7.03
C SER A 51 1.53 3.88 -5.85
N PRO A 52 2.73 4.51 -5.99
CA PRO A 52 3.35 5.25 -4.89
C PRO A 52 2.48 6.41 -4.39
N TYR A 53 1.79 7.10 -5.30
CA TYR A 53 0.93 8.23 -4.95
C TYR A 53 -0.40 7.79 -4.35
N ILE A 54 -1.00 6.71 -4.89
CA ILE A 54 -2.28 6.16 -4.40
C ILE A 54 -2.12 5.46 -3.04
N ARG A 55 -0.96 4.85 -2.77
CA ARG A 55 -0.63 4.25 -1.47
C ARG A 55 -0.78 5.25 -0.32
N HIS A 56 -0.30 6.46 -0.54
CA HIS A 56 -0.27 7.54 0.44
C HIS A 56 -1.45 8.51 0.33
N ARG A 57 -2.35 8.27 -0.62
CA ARG A 57 -3.42 9.20 -1.02
C ARG A 57 -2.89 10.62 -1.24
N LEU A 58 -1.81 10.76 -1.99
CA LEU A 58 -1.53 11.99 -2.72
C LEU A 58 -2.49 12.13 -3.92
N LEU A 59 -2.97 10.98 -4.42
CA LEU A 59 -4.13 10.82 -5.30
C LEU A 59 -5.08 9.80 -4.70
N SER A 60 -6.38 10.10 -4.72
CA SER A 60 -7.42 9.15 -4.35
C SER A 60 -7.75 8.19 -5.50
N GLU A 61 -8.28 7.05 -5.12
CA GLU A 61 -8.87 6.06 -6.00
C GLU A 61 -10.02 6.68 -6.82
N GLN A 62 -10.81 7.57 -6.20
CA GLN A 62 -11.90 8.28 -6.85
C GLN A 62 -11.41 9.23 -7.94
N GLU A 63 -10.37 10.04 -7.68
CA GLU A 63 -9.78 10.92 -8.70
C GLU A 63 -9.28 10.12 -9.91
N VAL A 64 -8.61 8.99 -9.67
CA VAL A 64 -8.09 8.12 -10.73
C VAL A 64 -9.22 7.47 -11.54
N LEU A 65 -10.28 7.00 -10.87
CA LEU A 65 -11.45 6.42 -11.53
C LEU A 65 -12.21 7.48 -12.34
N THR A 66 -12.44 8.66 -11.77
CA THR A 66 -13.10 9.77 -12.46
C THR A 66 -12.29 10.19 -13.68
N ALA A 67 -10.97 10.36 -13.57
CA ALA A 67 -10.12 10.72 -14.70
C ALA A 67 -10.19 9.69 -15.85
N ALA A 68 -10.20 8.39 -15.54
CA ALA A 68 -10.37 7.33 -16.54
C ALA A 68 -11.76 7.41 -17.21
N LEU A 69 -12.82 7.58 -16.43
CA LEU A 69 -14.21 7.53 -16.87
C LEU A 69 -14.69 8.83 -17.54
N SER A 70 -14.02 9.95 -17.30
CA SER A 70 -14.21 11.19 -18.06
C SER A 70 -13.71 11.07 -19.50
N ARG A 71 -12.76 10.16 -19.77
CA ARG A 71 -12.18 9.98 -21.10
C ARG A 71 -12.66 8.75 -21.85
N PHE A 72 -13.01 7.68 -21.13
CA PHE A 72 -13.39 6.39 -21.69
C PHE A 72 -14.71 5.89 -21.10
N SER A 73 -15.44 5.10 -21.87
CA SER A 73 -16.53 4.29 -21.31
C SER A 73 -15.98 3.28 -20.29
N LEU A 74 -16.81 2.87 -19.33
CA LEU A 74 -16.46 1.81 -18.38
C LEU A 74 -16.02 0.52 -19.10
N SER A 75 -16.65 0.18 -20.22
CA SER A 75 -16.26 -0.98 -21.04
C SER A 75 -14.88 -0.83 -21.68
N SER A 76 -14.48 0.37 -22.08
CA SER A 76 -13.18 0.62 -22.71
C SER A 76 -12.03 0.67 -21.69
N ALA A 77 -12.29 1.15 -20.47
CA ALA A 77 -11.34 1.22 -19.37
C ALA A 77 -11.48 0.08 -18.35
N GLU A 78 -12.22 -0.99 -18.70
CA GLU A 78 -12.66 -2.05 -17.76
C GLU A 78 -11.47 -2.66 -16.99
N LYS A 79 -10.36 -2.92 -17.67
CA LYS A 79 -9.14 -3.45 -17.06
C LYS A 79 -8.50 -2.46 -16.11
N PHE A 80 -8.34 -1.20 -16.49
CA PHE A 80 -7.74 -0.19 -15.62
C PHE A 80 -8.58 0.03 -14.35
N VAL A 81 -9.91 0.15 -14.52
CA VAL A 81 -10.86 0.28 -13.42
C VAL A 81 -10.80 -0.92 -12.46
N GLN A 82 -10.73 -2.15 -12.99
CA GLN A 82 -10.57 -3.34 -12.16
C GLN A 82 -9.31 -3.31 -11.30
N GLU A 83 -8.18 -2.82 -11.82
CA GLU A 83 -6.92 -2.77 -11.07
C GLU A 83 -6.96 -1.75 -9.94
N VAL A 84 -7.66 -0.62 -10.12
CA VAL A 84 -7.93 0.31 -9.01
C VAL A 84 -8.78 -0.38 -7.93
N TYR A 85 -9.84 -1.07 -8.35
CA TYR A 85 -10.72 -1.79 -7.42
C TYR A 85 -10.07 -3.03 -6.79
N TRP A 86 -9.04 -3.63 -7.38
CA TRP A 86 -8.26 -4.70 -6.75
C TRP A 86 -7.59 -4.21 -5.46
N ARG A 87 -7.02 -3.00 -5.48
CA ARG A 87 -6.46 -2.37 -4.29
C ARG A 87 -7.54 -2.15 -3.22
N THR A 88 -8.69 -1.60 -3.61
CA THR A 88 -9.82 -1.36 -2.70
C THR A 88 -10.37 -2.65 -2.09
N TYR A 89 -10.51 -3.69 -2.92
CA TYR A 89 -10.90 -5.02 -2.48
C TYR A 89 -9.89 -5.60 -1.50
N TRP A 90 -8.59 -5.51 -1.77
CA TRP A 90 -7.57 -6.03 -0.86
C TRP A 90 -7.57 -5.34 0.50
N LYS A 91 -7.70 -4.01 0.52
CA LYS A 91 -7.84 -3.25 1.78
C LYS A 91 -9.06 -3.72 2.55
N GLY A 92 -10.26 -3.66 1.96
CA GLY A 92 -11.48 -4.10 2.64
C GLY A 92 -11.47 -5.58 3.08
N TRP A 93 -10.84 -6.46 2.30
CA TRP A 93 -10.72 -7.87 2.64
C TRP A 93 -9.83 -8.07 3.89
N LEU A 94 -8.71 -7.34 3.98
CA LEU A 94 -7.81 -7.39 5.12
C LEU A 94 -8.43 -6.72 6.36
N GLU A 95 -9.13 -5.59 6.20
CA GLU A 95 -9.82 -4.91 7.30
C GLU A 95 -10.82 -5.81 8.02
N MET A 96 -11.55 -6.63 7.27
CA MET A 96 -12.47 -7.59 7.86
C MET A 96 -11.77 -8.86 8.37
N ARG A 97 -10.45 -9.01 8.21
CA ARG A 97 -9.64 -10.17 8.64
C ARG A 97 -8.27 -9.73 9.17
N PRO A 98 -8.22 -8.83 10.18
CA PRO A 98 -6.97 -8.23 10.64
C PRO A 98 -5.98 -9.28 11.18
N GLY A 99 -6.47 -10.43 11.67
CA GLY A 99 -5.62 -11.53 12.12
C GLY A 99 -4.70 -12.11 11.03
N VAL A 100 -4.99 -11.90 9.73
CA VAL A 100 -4.07 -12.27 8.64
C VAL A 100 -2.77 -11.45 8.71
N TRP A 101 -2.86 -10.17 9.04
CA TRP A 101 -1.69 -9.32 9.25
C TRP A 101 -0.90 -9.78 10.49
N SER A 102 -1.60 -10.11 11.59
CA SER A 102 -0.97 -10.66 12.79
C SER A 102 -0.24 -11.99 12.51
N GLN A 103 -0.86 -12.90 11.76
CA GLN A 103 -0.25 -14.15 11.32
C GLN A 103 0.98 -13.94 10.44
N TYR A 104 0.94 -12.98 9.52
CA TYR A 104 2.12 -12.59 8.73
C TYR A 104 3.26 -12.11 9.63
N ARG A 105 3.00 -11.23 10.59
CA ARG A 105 4.02 -10.72 11.52
C ARG A 105 4.61 -11.82 12.39
N GLU A 106 3.79 -12.79 12.79
CA GLU A 106 4.22 -14.00 13.48
C GLU A 106 5.15 -14.86 12.62
N GLY A 107 4.72 -15.18 11.39
CA GLY A 107 5.49 -15.96 10.44
C GLY A 107 6.81 -15.28 10.08
N LEU A 108 6.82 -13.95 9.93
CA LEU A 108 8.03 -13.17 9.69
C LEU A 108 9.02 -13.31 10.85
N ARG A 109 8.54 -13.24 12.10
CA ARG A 109 9.41 -13.43 13.28
C ARG A 109 10.00 -14.84 13.30
N ALA A 110 9.18 -15.86 13.12
CA ALA A 110 9.64 -17.25 13.08
C ALA A 110 10.63 -17.51 11.93
N ALA A 111 10.41 -16.91 10.75
CA ALA A 111 11.32 -17.01 9.62
C ALA A 111 12.68 -16.34 9.91
N ARG A 112 12.68 -15.20 10.61
CA ARG A 112 13.91 -14.53 11.06
C ARG A 112 14.68 -15.36 12.09
N ASP A 113 13.99 -16.02 13.01
CA ASP A 113 14.62 -16.93 13.97
C ASP A 113 15.30 -18.12 13.26
N LYS A 114 14.72 -18.60 12.15
CA LYS A 114 15.38 -19.58 11.28
C LYS A 114 16.62 -19.01 10.60
N LEU A 115 16.59 -17.79 10.06
CA LEU A 115 17.79 -17.14 9.52
C LEU A 115 18.88 -16.98 10.59
N ALA A 116 18.51 -16.76 11.85
CA ALA A 116 19.45 -16.67 12.97
C ALA A 116 20.24 -17.97 13.18
N THR A 117 19.63 -19.13 12.89
CA THR A 117 20.13 -20.47 13.23
C THR A 117 20.58 -21.30 12.02
N GLN A 118 20.15 -20.95 10.81
CA GLN A 118 20.40 -21.71 9.57
C GLN A 118 21.24 -20.90 8.59
N SER A 119 22.55 -21.11 8.58
CA SER A 119 23.50 -20.33 7.76
C SER A 119 23.26 -20.46 6.26
N GLY A 120 22.88 -21.64 5.76
CA GLY A 120 22.55 -21.86 4.35
C GLY A 120 21.35 -21.02 3.89
N MET A 121 20.23 -21.12 4.61
CA MET A 121 19.04 -20.30 4.33
C MET A 121 19.33 -18.80 4.45
N ARG A 122 20.19 -18.40 5.40
CA ARG A 122 20.63 -17.00 5.49
C ARG A 122 21.38 -16.56 4.25
N ALA A 123 22.34 -17.35 3.77
CA ALA A 123 23.10 -17.01 2.57
C ALA A 123 22.19 -16.88 1.34
N ASP A 124 21.24 -17.81 1.16
CA ASP A 124 20.27 -17.78 0.06
C ASP A 124 19.35 -16.56 0.16
N TRP A 125 18.84 -16.24 1.36
CA TRP A 125 18.03 -15.06 1.61
C TRP A 125 18.80 -13.76 1.32
N GLU A 126 20.04 -13.67 1.76
CA GLU A 126 20.90 -12.52 1.54
C GLU A 126 21.23 -12.33 0.06
N ALA A 127 21.58 -13.40 -0.66
CA ALA A 127 21.82 -13.39 -2.10
C ALA A 127 20.55 -12.96 -2.86
N ALA A 128 19.38 -13.48 -2.47
CA ALA A 128 18.10 -13.07 -3.04
C ALA A 128 17.79 -11.59 -2.78
N CYS A 129 18.08 -11.07 -1.58
CA CYS A 129 17.89 -9.66 -1.27
C CYS A 129 18.83 -8.74 -2.07
N ARG A 130 20.04 -9.20 -2.41
CA ARG A 130 21.03 -8.43 -3.19
C ARG A 130 20.90 -8.62 -4.70
N GLY A 131 20.09 -9.58 -5.16
CA GLY A 131 20.01 -9.92 -6.58
C GLY A 131 21.28 -10.63 -7.07
N GLU A 132 21.74 -11.62 -6.32
CA GLU A 132 22.95 -12.42 -6.58
C GLU A 132 22.61 -13.92 -6.62
N THR A 133 21.42 -14.28 -7.08
CA THR A 133 20.92 -15.67 -7.10
C THR A 133 21.45 -16.48 -8.28
N GLY A 134 21.96 -15.81 -9.32
CA GLY A 134 22.33 -16.42 -10.59
C GLY A 134 21.15 -16.65 -11.53
N ILE A 135 19.94 -16.18 -11.18
CA ILE A 135 18.76 -16.18 -12.04
C ILE A 135 18.61 -14.76 -12.61
N ASP A 136 19.05 -14.56 -13.85
CA ASP A 136 19.19 -13.22 -14.47
C ASP A 136 17.97 -12.31 -14.32
N CYS A 137 16.75 -12.86 -14.51
CA CYS A 137 15.53 -12.07 -14.38
C CYS A 137 15.26 -11.65 -12.94
N PHE A 138 15.44 -12.58 -11.98
CA PHE A 138 15.24 -12.32 -10.56
C PHE A 138 16.25 -11.28 -10.06
N ASP A 139 17.52 -11.45 -10.41
CA ASP A 139 18.60 -10.56 -10.02
C ASP A 139 18.39 -9.14 -10.58
N ALA A 140 17.96 -9.03 -11.84
CA ALA A 140 17.60 -7.74 -12.42
C ALA A 140 16.41 -7.07 -11.71
N TRP A 141 15.39 -7.83 -11.31
CA TRP A 141 14.23 -7.30 -10.57
C TRP A 141 14.58 -6.89 -9.13
N ALA A 142 15.42 -7.65 -8.43
CA ALA A 142 15.92 -7.29 -7.09
C ALA A 142 16.71 -5.97 -7.14
N ASN A 143 17.57 -5.82 -8.15
CA ASN A 143 18.31 -4.59 -8.40
C ASN A 143 17.39 -3.42 -8.77
N GLU A 144 16.39 -3.64 -9.62
CA GLU A 144 15.42 -2.59 -9.95
C GLU A 144 14.62 -2.15 -8.72
N LEU A 145 14.16 -3.10 -7.91
CA LEU A 145 13.41 -2.84 -6.68
C LEU A 145 14.22 -1.98 -5.71
N SER A 146 15.48 -2.36 -5.45
CA SER A 146 16.35 -1.64 -4.49
C SER A 146 16.80 -0.27 -4.98
N THR A 147 16.92 -0.07 -6.30
CA THR A 147 17.39 1.20 -6.88
C THR A 147 16.26 2.20 -7.12
N THR A 148 15.05 1.73 -7.44
CA THR A 148 13.92 2.61 -7.84
C THR A 148 12.79 2.65 -6.82
N GLY A 149 12.71 1.65 -5.93
CA GLY A 149 11.59 1.46 -5.03
C GLY A 149 10.28 1.08 -5.74
N TYR A 150 10.37 0.58 -6.96
CA TYR A 150 9.23 0.16 -7.77
C TYR A 150 9.57 -1.13 -8.52
N LEU A 151 8.54 -1.94 -8.75
CA LEU A 151 8.63 -3.10 -9.63
C LEU A 151 7.31 -3.30 -10.38
N HIS A 152 7.36 -3.69 -11.64
CA HIS A 152 6.18 -3.99 -12.46
C HIS A 152 5.38 -5.17 -11.87
N ASN A 153 4.04 -5.15 -11.94
CA ASN A 153 3.21 -6.16 -11.25
C ASN A 153 3.49 -7.59 -11.71
N HIS A 154 3.66 -7.85 -13.01
CA HIS A 154 4.03 -9.19 -13.48
C HIS A 154 5.40 -9.64 -12.94
N ALA A 155 6.38 -8.72 -12.89
CA ALA A 155 7.67 -8.99 -12.28
C ALA A 155 7.54 -9.29 -10.79
N ARG A 156 6.65 -8.61 -10.04
CA ARG A 156 6.34 -8.95 -8.64
C ARG A 156 5.81 -10.37 -8.49
N MET A 157 4.91 -10.81 -9.37
CA MET A 157 4.36 -12.17 -9.34
C MET A 157 5.43 -13.22 -9.65
N TRP A 158 6.27 -13.00 -10.67
CA TRP A 158 7.37 -13.91 -10.99
C TRP A 158 8.41 -13.94 -9.88
N PHE A 159 8.81 -12.77 -9.36
CA PHE A 159 9.73 -12.63 -8.23
C PHE A 159 9.25 -13.44 -7.02
N ALA A 160 8.00 -13.24 -6.60
CA ALA A 160 7.44 -13.98 -5.46
C ALA A 160 7.37 -15.50 -5.72
N SER A 161 7.05 -15.91 -6.94
CA SER A 161 6.99 -17.32 -7.30
C SER A 161 8.38 -17.99 -7.28
N ILE A 162 9.39 -17.31 -7.84
CA ILE A 162 10.79 -17.77 -7.81
C ILE A 162 11.29 -17.83 -6.36
N TRP A 163 11.01 -16.80 -5.56
CA TRP A 163 11.34 -16.75 -4.14
C TRP A 163 10.81 -17.97 -3.38
N ILE A 164 9.52 -18.28 -3.54
CA ILE A 164 8.85 -19.33 -2.78
C ILE A 164 9.23 -20.73 -3.29
N PHE A 165 9.18 -20.94 -4.61
CA PHE A 165 9.23 -22.30 -5.17
C PHE A 165 10.59 -22.69 -5.72
N THR A 166 11.35 -21.73 -6.25
CA THR A 166 12.69 -21.99 -6.82
C THR A 166 13.76 -21.86 -5.74
N LEU A 167 13.76 -20.74 -5.00
CA LEU A 167 14.71 -20.50 -3.93
C LEU A 167 14.30 -21.15 -2.60
N ARG A 168 13.04 -21.63 -2.49
CA ARG A 168 12.49 -22.29 -1.29
C ARG A 168 12.60 -21.44 -0.02
N LEU A 169 12.50 -20.12 -0.17
CA LEU A 169 12.56 -19.18 0.93
C LEU A 169 11.16 -18.92 1.51
N PRO A 170 11.03 -18.72 2.84
CA PRO A 170 9.76 -18.31 3.47
C PRO A 170 9.17 -17.07 2.80
N TRP A 171 7.88 -17.13 2.45
CA TRP A 171 7.21 -16.05 1.73
C TRP A 171 7.14 -14.76 2.55
N GLU A 172 7.11 -14.87 3.89
CA GLU A 172 7.07 -13.73 4.80
C GLU A 172 8.33 -12.86 4.68
N LEU A 173 9.49 -13.48 4.44
CA LEU A 173 10.76 -12.75 4.24
C LEU A 173 10.76 -11.97 2.91
N GLY A 174 10.12 -12.52 1.87
CA GLY A 174 9.96 -11.85 0.59
C GLY A 174 8.94 -10.71 0.66
N ALA A 175 7.83 -10.93 1.35
CA ALA A 175 6.85 -9.89 1.66
C ALA A 175 7.46 -8.74 2.48
N ASP A 176 8.32 -9.05 3.45
CA ASP A 176 9.07 -8.06 4.22
C ASP A 176 10.04 -7.25 3.36
N LEU A 177 10.81 -7.91 2.47
CA LEU A 177 11.68 -7.23 1.51
C LEU A 177 10.89 -6.21 0.68
N PHE A 178 9.72 -6.60 0.19
CA PHE A 178 8.85 -5.70 -0.56
C PHE A 178 8.36 -4.52 0.27
N LEU A 179 7.89 -4.73 1.51
CA LEU A 179 7.44 -3.61 2.37
C LEU A 179 8.56 -2.59 2.66
N ARG A 180 9.82 -3.05 2.73
CA ARG A 180 10.97 -2.19 3.00
C ARG A 180 11.49 -1.44 1.80
N GLN A 181 11.34 -2.01 0.60
CA GLN A 181 11.92 -1.44 -0.62
C GLN A 181 10.90 -0.68 -1.47
N LEU A 182 9.61 -1.04 -1.42
CA LEU A 182 8.59 -0.42 -2.25
C LEU A 182 8.14 0.94 -1.71
N LEU A 183 8.14 1.94 -2.59
CA LEU A 183 7.45 3.22 -2.36
C LEU A 183 5.95 3.02 -2.15
N ASP A 184 5.37 2.02 -2.83
CA ASP A 184 3.98 1.63 -2.72
C ASP A 184 3.72 0.45 -1.76
N GLY A 185 4.62 0.22 -0.81
CA GLY A 185 4.53 -0.84 0.20
C GLY A 185 3.24 -0.74 1.05
N ASP A 186 2.18 -1.39 0.58
CA ASP A 186 0.84 -1.45 1.20
C ASP A 186 0.67 -2.76 1.97
N PRO A 187 0.34 -2.73 3.28
CA PRO A 187 0.14 -3.94 4.07
C PRO A 187 -0.86 -4.92 3.45
N ALA A 188 -2.00 -4.44 2.94
CA ALA A 188 -3.02 -5.28 2.33
C ALA A 188 -2.58 -5.85 0.98
N SER A 189 -2.24 -4.98 0.03
CA SER A 189 -1.88 -5.39 -1.33
C SER A 189 -0.64 -6.28 -1.35
N ASN A 190 0.36 -5.99 -0.50
CA ASN A 190 1.57 -6.80 -0.40
C ASN A 190 1.30 -8.16 0.24
N THR A 191 0.75 -8.19 1.46
CA THR A 191 0.54 -9.46 2.19
C THR A 191 -0.37 -10.38 1.41
N LEU A 192 -1.49 -9.88 0.88
CA LEU A 192 -2.45 -10.70 0.16
C LEU A 192 -1.96 -11.08 -1.24
N GLY A 193 -1.12 -10.26 -1.87
CA GLY A 193 -0.45 -10.59 -3.13
C GLY A 193 0.52 -11.77 -2.98
N TRP A 194 1.37 -11.74 -1.95
CA TRP A 194 2.28 -12.86 -1.65
C TRP A 194 1.51 -14.14 -1.28
N ARG A 195 0.46 -14.03 -0.45
CA ARG A 195 -0.43 -15.16 -0.15
C ARG A 195 -1.13 -15.73 -1.39
N TRP A 196 -1.47 -14.87 -2.35
CA TRP A 196 -2.07 -15.30 -3.62
C TRP A 196 -1.07 -16.11 -4.45
N VAL A 197 0.17 -15.64 -4.58
CA VAL A 197 1.22 -16.38 -5.30
C VAL A 197 1.51 -17.73 -4.62
N ALA A 198 1.60 -17.73 -3.29
CA ALA A 198 1.82 -18.93 -2.48
C ALA A 198 0.68 -19.95 -2.52
N GLY A 199 -0.50 -19.60 -3.06
CA GLY A 199 -1.67 -20.48 -3.08
C GLY A 199 -2.38 -20.63 -1.73
N ILE A 200 -2.10 -19.74 -0.77
CA ILE A 200 -2.68 -19.76 0.59
C ILE A 200 -3.75 -18.67 0.80
N GLN A 201 -3.95 -17.79 -0.20
CA GLN A 201 -5.12 -16.89 -0.24
C GLN A 201 -6.36 -17.60 -0.80
N THR A 202 -6.18 -18.47 -1.79
CA THR A 202 -7.18 -19.43 -2.24
C THR A 202 -6.51 -20.80 -2.21
N PRO A 203 -6.80 -21.63 -1.18
CA PRO A 203 -6.08 -22.86 -0.93
C PRO A 203 -5.86 -23.72 -2.19
N GLY A 204 -4.60 -24.04 -2.48
CA GLY A 204 -4.18 -24.88 -3.59
C GLY A 204 -4.09 -24.20 -4.96
N LYS A 205 -4.41 -22.89 -5.07
CA LYS A 205 -4.31 -22.13 -6.33
C LYS A 205 -3.03 -21.32 -6.41
N THR A 206 -1.92 -22.04 -6.47
CA THR A 206 -0.58 -21.46 -6.56
C THR A 206 -0.30 -20.83 -7.92
N TYR A 207 0.43 -19.71 -7.92
CA TYR A 207 1.00 -19.12 -9.13
C TYR A 207 2.46 -19.55 -9.28
N LEU A 208 2.74 -20.41 -10.27
CA LEU A 208 4.09 -20.86 -10.61
C LEU A 208 4.60 -20.10 -11.85
N ALA A 209 5.70 -19.36 -11.71
CA ALA A 209 6.34 -18.65 -12.80
C ALA A 209 6.82 -19.62 -13.88
N ARG A 210 6.62 -19.25 -15.14
CA ARG A 210 6.99 -20.08 -16.30
C ARG A 210 7.95 -19.30 -17.20
N ALA A 211 9.00 -19.97 -17.67
CA ALA A 211 10.06 -19.35 -18.46
C ALA A 211 9.54 -18.79 -19.79
N ASP A 212 8.62 -19.48 -20.45
CA ASP A 212 7.97 -19.03 -21.70
C ASP A 212 7.13 -17.75 -21.49
N ASN A 213 6.45 -17.66 -20.34
CA ASN A 213 5.68 -16.49 -19.95
C ASN A 213 6.58 -15.27 -19.70
N ILE A 214 7.68 -15.46 -18.96
CA ILE A 214 8.69 -14.44 -18.71
C ILE A 214 9.31 -13.99 -20.04
N ALA A 215 9.74 -14.92 -20.90
CA ALA A 215 10.32 -14.60 -22.19
C ALA A 215 9.36 -13.80 -23.07
N ARG A 216 8.08 -14.21 -23.15
CA ARG A 216 7.07 -13.50 -23.94
C ARG A 216 6.86 -12.06 -23.46
N TYR A 217 6.63 -11.88 -22.15
CA TYR A 217 6.22 -10.58 -21.60
C TYR A 217 7.39 -9.68 -21.23
N THR A 218 8.62 -10.14 -21.41
CA THR A 218 9.83 -9.31 -21.36
C THR A 218 10.44 -9.11 -22.76
N GLU A 219 9.74 -9.55 -23.80
CA GLU A 219 10.17 -9.50 -25.21
C GLU A 219 11.55 -10.10 -25.44
N GLY A 220 11.82 -11.23 -24.78
CA GLY A 220 13.07 -11.97 -24.88
C GLY A 220 14.22 -11.38 -24.06
N ARG A 221 13.99 -10.29 -23.29
CA ARG A 221 15.01 -9.76 -22.36
C ARG A 221 15.48 -10.82 -21.37
N PHE A 222 14.60 -11.73 -20.96
CA PHE A 222 14.95 -12.86 -20.10
C PHE A 222 14.39 -14.17 -20.64
N ASN A 223 15.13 -15.27 -20.47
CA ASN A 223 14.68 -16.61 -20.85
C ASN A 223 15.20 -17.69 -19.87
N PRO A 224 14.64 -17.79 -18.65
CA PRO A 224 15.18 -18.62 -17.58
C PRO A 224 14.79 -20.13 -17.73
N VAL A 225 14.89 -20.67 -18.95
CA VAL A 225 14.58 -22.08 -19.21
C VAL A 225 15.53 -22.97 -18.41
N GLY A 226 14.98 -23.94 -17.70
CA GLY A 226 15.74 -24.87 -16.86
C GLY A 226 16.22 -24.30 -15.52
N GLN A 227 15.98 -23.01 -15.23
CA GLN A 227 16.39 -22.38 -13.97
C GLN A 227 15.28 -22.31 -12.93
N LEU A 228 14.01 -22.47 -13.33
CA LEU A 228 12.84 -22.30 -12.46
C LEU A 228 12.29 -23.65 -11.98
N ALA A 229 11.66 -23.64 -10.80
CA ALA A 229 10.93 -24.81 -10.31
C ALA A 229 9.85 -25.27 -11.30
N SER A 230 9.78 -26.58 -11.54
CA SER A 230 8.80 -27.20 -12.44
C SER A 230 7.47 -27.52 -11.74
N THR A 231 7.53 -27.73 -10.42
CA THR A 231 6.41 -27.96 -9.51
C THR A 231 6.35 -26.89 -8.42
N ALA A 232 5.19 -26.77 -7.78
CA ALA A 232 5.01 -25.86 -6.66
C ALA A 232 4.50 -26.66 -5.46
N ASP A 233 5.38 -26.88 -4.49
CA ASP A 233 5.04 -27.59 -3.27
C ASP A 233 4.04 -26.73 -2.44
N PRO A 234 3.04 -27.35 -1.79
CA PRO A 234 2.09 -26.61 -0.96
C PRO A 234 2.82 -25.83 0.14
N VAL A 235 2.50 -24.55 0.27
CA VAL A 235 2.98 -23.71 1.36
C VAL A 235 2.07 -23.92 2.57
N ASP A 236 2.65 -24.33 3.69
CA ASP A 236 1.92 -24.40 4.96
C ASP A 236 1.56 -22.98 5.43
N ALA A 237 0.32 -22.81 5.86
CA ALA A 237 -0.16 -21.53 6.35
C ALA A 237 -1.26 -21.73 7.40
N PRO A 238 -1.30 -20.87 8.43
CA PRO A 238 -2.40 -20.87 9.39
C PRO A 238 -3.76 -20.71 8.71
N ILE A 239 -4.79 -21.26 9.35
CA ILE A 239 -6.18 -21.07 8.93
C ILE A 239 -6.48 -19.56 8.88
N VAL A 240 -7.11 -19.14 7.78
CA VAL A 240 -7.56 -17.75 7.62
C VAL A 240 -8.55 -17.43 8.75
N PRO A 241 -8.30 -16.39 9.56
CA PRO A 241 -9.22 -15.98 10.61
C PRO A 241 -10.62 -15.71 10.06
N GLN A 242 -11.63 -15.93 10.91
CA GLN A 242 -13.00 -15.62 10.56
C GLN A 242 -13.16 -14.14 10.22
N ARG A 243 -14.00 -13.86 9.23
CA ARG A 243 -14.35 -12.51 8.81
C ARG A 243 -15.12 -11.79 9.94
N GLY A 244 -14.62 -10.63 10.37
CA GLY A 244 -15.31 -9.69 11.24
C GLY A 244 -16.30 -8.78 10.49
N PRO A 245 -16.93 -7.82 11.19
CA PRO A 245 -17.75 -6.78 10.55
C PRO A 245 -16.88 -5.86 9.69
N ALA A 246 -17.50 -5.20 8.71
CA ALA A 246 -16.85 -4.09 8.02
C ALA A 246 -16.60 -2.93 9.00
N PRO A 247 -15.46 -2.23 8.92
CA PRO A 247 -15.20 -1.09 9.78
C PRO A 247 -16.16 0.05 9.45
N ALA A 248 -16.40 0.92 10.44
CA ALA A 248 -17.16 2.15 10.30
C ALA A 248 -16.33 3.32 10.83
N GLY A 249 -16.47 4.47 10.17
CA GLY A 249 -15.94 5.73 10.69
C GLY A 249 -16.83 6.30 11.80
N GLU A 250 -16.28 7.26 12.52
CA GLU A 250 -16.97 8.05 13.52
C GLU A 250 -17.04 9.53 13.10
N THR A 251 -17.99 10.25 13.69
CA THR A 251 -18.11 11.71 13.53
C THR A 251 -17.51 12.42 14.75
N PRO A 252 -16.64 13.44 14.55
CA PRO A 252 -16.15 14.28 15.62
C PRO A 252 -17.29 14.97 16.35
N ASP A 253 -17.22 15.03 17.68
CA ASP A 253 -18.12 15.86 18.48
C ASP A 253 -17.71 17.34 18.33
N PRO A 254 -18.57 18.22 17.79
CA PRO A 254 -18.25 19.63 17.61
C PRO A 254 -18.08 20.39 18.93
N ALA A 255 -18.57 19.86 20.05
CA ALA A 255 -18.41 20.50 21.36
C ALA A 255 -17.03 20.25 22.00
N ARG A 256 -16.22 19.34 21.45
CA ARG A 256 -14.91 18.96 22.01
C ARG A 256 -13.76 19.71 21.35
N ALA A 257 -12.78 20.11 22.18
CA ALA A 257 -11.50 20.62 21.70
C ALA A 257 -10.78 19.53 20.90
N THR A 258 -10.71 19.72 19.58
CA THR A 258 -10.24 18.70 18.64
C THR A 258 -8.85 19.00 18.13
N GLY A 259 -7.96 18.01 18.17
CA GLY A 259 -6.69 18.01 17.44
C GLY A 259 -6.70 17.00 16.30
N TRP A 260 -5.86 17.23 15.29
CA TRP A 260 -5.69 16.31 14.16
C TRP A 260 -4.49 15.38 14.37
N LEU A 261 -4.68 14.08 14.17
CA LEU A 261 -3.58 13.14 14.04
C LEU A 261 -3.45 12.74 12.56
N LEU A 262 -2.33 13.12 11.95
CA LEU A 262 -2.04 12.93 10.54
C LEU A 262 -1.01 11.81 10.37
N THR A 263 -1.23 10.92 9.40
CA THR A 263 -0.35 9.77 9.13
C THR A 263 -0.06 9.65 7.64
N GLU A 264 0.85 8.75 7.27
CA GLU A 264 1.15 8.47 5.87
C GLU A 264 0.07 7.70 5.11
N GLU A 265 -1.02 7.29 5.76
CA GLU A 265 -2.10 6.52 5.13
C GLU A 265 -3.07 7.38 4.31
N ASP A 266 -3.20 8.67 4.65
CA ASP A 266 -4.09 9.59 3.94
C ASP A 266 -3.60 11.05 3.94
N MET A 267 -2.85 11.42 2.90
CA MET A 267 -2.23 12.73 2.75
C MET A 267 -3.05 13.74 1.92
N LEU A 268 -4.27 13.36 1.55
CA LEU A 268 -5.13 14.22 0.75
C LEU A 268 -5.79 15.31 1.60
N ALA A 269 -5.96 15.04 2.90
CA ALA A 269 -6.56 15.81 3.99
C ALA A 269 -7.90 16.54 3.70
N SER A 270 -8.35 16.64 2.45
CA SER A 270 -9.57 17.30 1.95
C SER A 270 -10.85 16.76 2.56
N PHE A 271 -10.80 15.58 3.17
CA PHE A 271 -11.91 14.93 3.85
C PHE A 271 -12.04 15.30 5.34
N THR A 272 -11.08 16.01 5.92
CA THR A 272 -11.25 16.55 7.28
C THR A 272 -12.33 17.64 7.23
N PRO A 273 -13.46 17.54 7.96
CA PRO A 273 -14.41 18.63 8.02
C PRO A 273 -13.68 19.91 8.43
N LEU A 274 -13.81 20.96 7.62
CA LEU A 274 -13.40 22.30 8.02
C LEU A 274 -14.25 22.70 9.24
N PRO A 275 -13.67 23.38 10.24
CA PRO A 275 -14.46 23.96 11.31
C PRO A 275 -15.34 25.07 10.72
N SER A 276 -16.53 24.72 10.24
CA SER A 276 -17.61 25.69 10.04
C SER A 276 -18.50 25.81 11.28
N GLU A 277 -18.19 25.12 12.38
CA GLU A 277 -19.06 25.10 13.59
C GLU A 277 -18.32 25.01 14.93
N THR A 278 -16.99 25.23 15.00
CA THR A 278 -16.27 25.32 16.28
C THR A 278 -15.78 26.76 16.54
N PRO A 279 -16.05 27.36 17.72
CA PRO A 279 -15.77 28.78 17.98
C PRO A 279 -14.27 29.18 18.09
N ASN A 280 -13.31 28.32 17.75
CA ASN A 280 -11.89 28.57 18.00
C ASN A 280 -11.04 28.32 16.75
N ALA A 281 -9.89 29.01 16.72
CA ALA A 281 -8.84 28.96 15.70
C ALA A 281 -8.51 27.55 15.17
N ALA A 282 -7.89 27.50 13.98
CA ALA A 282 -7.53 26.25 13.30
C ALA A 282 -6.94 25.20 14.27
N PRO A 283 -7.50 23.98 14.32
CA PRO A 283 -7.09 22.97 15.30
C PRO A 283 -5.63 22.56 15.11
N PRO A 284 -4.87 22.36 16.19
CA PRO A 284 -3.49 21.88 16.11
C PRO A 284 -3.43 20.48 15.47
N ALA A 285 -2.30 20.15 14.86
CA ALA A 285 -2.04 18.88 14.23
C ALA A 285 -0.78 18.21 14.79
N PHE A 286 -0.84 16.89 14.92
CA PHE A 286 0.28 16.02 15.23
C PHE A 286 0.54 15.08 14.05
N VAL A 287 1.77 15.07 13.56
CA VAL A 287 2.18 14.27 12.39
C VAL A 287 2.94 13.04 12.87
N LEU A 288 2.43 11.87 12.51
CA LEU A 288 3.00 10.58 12.84
C LEU A 288 3.48 9.87 11.55
N ASP A 289 4.79 9.73 11.41
CA ASP A 289 5.42 8.92 10.36
C ASP A 289 5.66 7.50 10.88
N CYS A 290 4.85 6.54 10.42
CA CYS A 290 4.99 5.12 10.78
C CYS A 290 5.84 4.33 9.77
N THR A 291 6.58 4.99 8.87
CA THR A 291 7.32 4.31 7.80
C THR A 291 8.34 3.32 8.35
N ALA A 292 9.07 3.69 9.40
CA ALA A 292 10.04 2.81 10.04
C ALA A 292 9.41 1.57 10.70
N ASN A 293 8.12 1.64 11.05
CA ASN A 293 7.39 0.54 11.68
C ASN A 293 6.91 -0.52 10.67
N ARG A 294 7.04 -0.30 9.35
CA ARG A 294 6.62 -1.27 8.31
C ARG A 294 7.30 -2.62 8.43
N SER A 295 8.50 -2.66 9.01
CA SER A 295 9.30 -3.86 9.14
C SER A 295 10.13 -3.83 10.44
N PRO A 296 10.41 -4.99 11.03
CA PRO A 296 11.44 -5.12 12.07
C PRO A 296 12.88 -5.03 11.52
N LEU A 297 13.09 -4.85 10.22
CA LEU A 297 14.38 -4.51 9.59
C LEU A 297 14.33 -3.08 9.04
N ALA A 298 15.51 -2.51 8.76
CA ALA A 298 15.61 -1.15 8.23
C ALA A 298 14.88 -0.99 6.89
N VAL A 299 13.93 -0.05 6.84
CA VAL A 299 13.24 0.37 5.61
C VAL A 299 14.21 1.19 4.75
N ALA A 300 14.13 1.02 3.43
CA ALA A 300 15.07 1.62 2.51
C ALA A 300 15.06 3.17 2.60
N PRO A 301 16.23 3.83 2.57
CA PRO A 301 16.30 5.29 2.63
C PRO A 301 15.46 6.00 1.57
N LEU A 302 15.34 5.44 0.36
CA LEU A 302 14.50 6.00 -0.69
C LEU A 302 13.01 6.05 -0.30
N VAL A 303 12.52 5.03 0.42
CA VAL A 303 11.13 4.96 0.89
C VAL A 303 10.90 5.98 1.97
N THR A 304 11.78 6.05 2.98
CA THR A 304 11.67 7.05 4.06
C THR A 304 11.71 8.49 3.52
N ARG A 305 12.61 8.79 2.56
CA ARG A 305 12.67 10.11 1.92
C ARG A 305 11.41 10.44 1.12
N PHE A 306 10.87 9.47 0.38
CA PHE A 306 9.64 9.67 -0.38
C PHE A 306 8.45 9.97 0.54
N VAL A 307 8.26 9.17 1.59
CA VAL A 307 7.14 9.36 2.53
C VAL A 307 7.28 10.68 3.28
N LYS A 308 8.48 11.03 3.75
CA LYS A 308 8.73 12.31 4.39
C LYS A 308 8.41 13.48 3.45
N GLY A 309 8.88 13.45 2.21
CA GLY A 309 8.58 14.50 1.22
C GLY A 309 7.09 14.61 0.93
N ALA A 310 6.37 13.49 0.92
CA ALA A 310 4.93 13.46 0.71
C ALA A 310 4.15 14.02 1.92
N LEU A 311 4.60 13.74 3.15
CA LEU A 311 4.08 14.38 4.36
C LEU A 311 4.33 15.88 4.35
N ASP A 312 5.55 16.32 4.04
CA ASP A 312 5.91 17.74 3.97
C ASP A 312 5.05 18.48 2.93
N ASP A 313 4.83 17.88 1.74
CA ASP A 313 3.91 18.39 0.70
C ASP A 313 2.47 18.50 1.22
N ALA A 314 1.97 17.47 1.90
CA ALA A 314 0.62 17.46 2.46
C ALA A 314 0.41 18.54 3.50
N ILE A 315 1.35 18.69 4.44
CA ILE A 315 1.30 19.73 5.45
C ILE A 315 1.35 21.12 4.82
N SER A 316 2.24 21.34 3.85
CA SER A 316 2.34 22.63 3.14
C SER A 316 1.03 23.00 2.42
N ARG A 317 0.41 22.04 1.70
CA ARG A 317 -0.87 22.26 1.01
C ARG A 317 -2.03 22.56 1.96
N HIS A 318 -1.94 22.13 3.21
CA HIS A 318 -3.01 22.24 4.20
C HIS A 318 -2.65 23.12 5.40
N GLN A 319 -1.57 23.89 5.33
CA GLN A 319 -1.08 24.71 6.45
C GLN A 319 -2.15 25.68 6.99
N ASN A 320 -3.00 26.23 6.12
CA ASN A 320 -4.08 27.14 6.52
C ASN A 320 -5.25 26.44 7.24
N ARG A 321 -5.25 25.10 7.28
CA ARG A 321 -6.29 24.28 7.91
C ARG A 321 -5.91 23.83 9.31
N PHE A 322 -4.63 23.92 9.65
CA PHE A 322 -4.08 23.48 10.93
C PHE A 322 -3.54 24.69 11.70
N GLY A 323 -3.63 24.62 13.02
CA GLY A 323 -2.98 25.56 13.91
C GLY A 323 -1.49 25.23 14.04
N SER A 324 -1.04 24.97 15.26
CA SER A 324 0.32 24.47 15.48
C SER A 324 0.49 23.07 14.87
N ILE A 325 1.66 22.82 14.26
CA ILE A 325 2.02 21.51 13.71
C ILE A 325 3.16 20.94 14.56
N THR A 326 2.94 19.77 15.15
CA THR A 326 3.94 19.02 15.92
C THR A 326 4.28 17.74 15.17
N TYR A 327 5.56 17.40 15.06
CA TYR A 327 6.03 16.14 14.48
C TYR A 327 6.43 15.17 15.60
N ALA A 328 6.15 13.88 15.42
CA ALA A 328 6.67 12.85 16.29
C ALA A 328 8.21 12.79 16.20
N GLU A 329 8.88 12.75 17.34
CA GLU A 329 10.33 12.64 17.47
C GLU A 329 10.71 11.34 18.16
N GLY A 330 11.00 10.30 17.38
CA GLY A 330 11.41 9.00 17.92
C GLY A 330 10.30 8.28 18.71
N LYS A 331 10.69 7.48 19.70
CA LYS A 331 9.78 6.67 20.54
C LYS A 331 9.97 7.03 22.03
N PRO A 332 8.94 6.85 22.87
CA PRO A 332 7.62 6.31 22.54
C PRO A 332 6.62 7.37 22.03
N VAL A 333 5.91 7.06 20.93
CA VAL A 333 5.00 7.99 20.25
C VAL A 333 3.80 8.36 21.12
N ALA A 334 3.28 7.38 21.88
CA ALA A 334 2.03 7.58 22.59
C ALA A 334 2.14 8.62 23.72
N GLU A 335 3.27 8.68 24.44
CA GLU A 335 3.57 9.73 25.41
C GLU A 335 3.62 11.10 24.73
N GLN A 336 4.25 11.21 23.56
CA GLN A 336 4.33 12.48 22.83
C GLN A 336 2.96 13.00 22.39
N VAL A 337 2.09 12.10 21.91
CA VAL A 337 0.71 12.46 21.53
C VAL A 337 -0.08 12.91 22.77
N LEU A 338 0.10 12.23 23.91
CA LEU A 338 -0.56 12.62 25.17
C LEU A 338 -0.09 13.99 25.67
N ASP A 339 1.21 14.25 25.63
CA ASP A 339 1.79 15.51 26.08
C ASP A 339 1.39 16.67 25.17
N TRP A 340 1.37 16.43 23.86
CA TRP A 340 0.79 17.36 22.89
C TRP A 340 -0.69 17.63 23.20
N ALA A 341 -1.49 16.59 23.39
CA ALA A 341 -2.91 16.74 23.66
C ALA A 341 -3.18 17.56 24.93
N LYS A 342 -2.44 17.31 26.01
CA LYS A 342 -2.54 18.07 27.26
C LYS A 342 -2.12 19.53 27.08
N ARG A 343 -0.99 19.77 26.40
CA ARG A 343 -0.46 21.12 26.16
C ARG A 343 -1.43 21.99 25.38
N GLU A 344 -2.08 21.42 24.37
CA GLU A 344 -3.02 22.13 23.51
C GLU A 344 -4.48 22.09 24.04
N GLY A 345 -4.74 21.45 25.19
CA GLY A 345 -6.08 21.34 25.77
C GLY A 345 -7.06 20.46 24.97
N ILE A 346 -6.54 19.50 24.21
CA ILE A 346 -7.31 18.60 23.34
C ILE A 346 -8.02 17.52 24.17
N THR A 347 -9.32 17.33 23.91
CA THR A 347 -10.15 16.26 24.51
C THR A 347 -10.71 15.28 23.47
N GLN A 348 -10.41 15.53 22.19
CA GLN A 348 -10.76 14.67 21.06
C GLN A 348 -9.66 14.72 20.00
N ILE A 349 -9.22 13.57 19.50
CA ILE A 349 -8.28 13.48 18.38
C ILE A 349 -9.02 12.89 17.19
N ALA A 350 -9.15 13.66 16.11
CA ALA A 350 -9.70 13.19 14.85
C ALA A 350 -8.57 12.79 13.89
N MET A 351 -8.79 11.75 13.10
CA MET A 351 -7.80 11.27 12.13
C MET A 351 -8.48 10.58 10.94
N PRO A 352 -7.94 10.64 9.72
CA PRO A 352 -8.35 9.71 8.67
C PRO A 352 -8.26 8.25 9.16
N PHE A 353 -9.20 7.41 8.74
CA PHE A 353 -9.18 5.99 9.07
C PHE A 353 -7.87 5.36 8.60
N VAL A 354 -7.17 4.69 9.51
CA VAL A 354 -5.89 4.02 9.25
C VAL A 354 -6.14 2.51 9.07
N PRO A 355 -5.98 1.97 7.84
CA PRO A 355 -6.17 0.55 7.57
C PRO A 355 -5.17 -0.34 8.31
N VAL A 356 -5.51 -1.61 8.49
CA VAL A 356 -4.68 -2.68 9.04
C VAL A 356 -3.27 -2.62 8.44
N GLY A 357 -2.29 -2.54 9.33
CA GLY A 357 -0.89 -2.33 8.98
C GLY A 357 -0.09 -1.70 10.11
N ALA A 358 1.16 -1.36 9.83
CA ALA A 358 2.08 -0.81 10.83
C ALA A 358 1.59 0.49 11.50
N ALA A 359 0.94 1.38 10.74
CA ALA A 359 0.34 2.59 11.32
C ALA A 359 -0.84 2.24 12.25
N SER A 360 -1.71 1.29 11.86
CA SER A 360 -2.82 0.83 12.71
C SER A 360 -2.32 0.14 13.98
N ASP A 361 -1.21 -0.59 13.89
CA ASP A 361 -0.55 -1.21 15.04
C ASP A 361 -0.10 -0.13 16.04
N GLU A 362 0.54 0.96 15.58
CA GLU A 362 0.95 2.08 16.45
C GLU A 362 -0.27 2.77 17.08
N ILE A 363 -1.31 3.06 16.30
CA ILE A 363 -2.57 3.66 16.80
C ILE A 363 -3.26 2.76 17.84
N SER A 364 -3.20 1.44 17.66
CA SER A 364 -3.77 0.48 18.61
C SER A 364 -3.06 0.52 19.97
N THR A 365 -1.76 0.85 20.01
CA THR A 365 -1.03 1.06 21.27
C THR A 365 -1.35 2.40 21.94
N LEU A 366 -1.72 3.40 21.14
CA LEU A 366 -2.08 4.74 21.60
C LEU A 366 -3.47 4.76 22.25
N LYS A 367 -4.44 4.03 21.68
CA LYS A 367 -5.85 4.12 22.09
C LYS A 367 -6.09 3.92 23.60
N PRO A 368 -5.59 2.84 24.26
CA PRO A 368 -5.83 2.65 25.70
C PRO A 368 -5.27 3.77 26.57
N LYS A 369 -4.14 4.38 26.14
CA LYS A 369 -3.52 5.51 26.83
C LYS A 369 -4.33 6.80 26.68
N LEU A 370 -4.92 7.05 25.50
CA LEU A 370 -5.84 8.16 25.27
C LEU A 370 -7.13 7.99 26.07
N ASP A 371 -7.71 6.78 26.08
CA ASP A 371 -8.92 6.48 26.85
C ASP A 371 -8.70 6.75 28.35
N ALA A 372 -7.56 6.34 28.90
CA ALA A 372 -7.18 6.60 30.30
C ALA A 372 -6.99 8.10 30.61
N ALA A 373 -6.65 8.91 29.60
CA ALA A 373 -6.55 10.37 29.71
C ALA A 373 -7.86 11.09 29.37
N ASN A 374 -8.97 10.36 29.14
CA ASN A 374 -10.27 10.89 28.72
C ASN A 374 -10.20 11.69 27.39
N ILE A 375 -9.30 11.29 26.49
CA ILE A 375 -9.16 11.85 25.15
C ILE A 375 -9.78 10.87 24.16
N ARG A 376 -10.84 11.30 23.46
CA ARG A 376 -11.53 10.44 22.49
C ARG A 376 -10.77 10.37 21.17
N LEU A 377 -10.42 9.18 20.69
CA LEU A 377 -9.92 8.98 19.33
C LEU A 377 -11.08 8.78 18.35
N VAL A 378 -11.09 9.50 17.22
CA VAL A 378 -12.20 9.52 16.24
C VAL A 378 -11.65 9.24 14.83
N PRO A 379 -11.76 7.99 14.34
CA PRO A 379 -11.34 7.64 12.99
C PRO A 379 -12.39 8.06 11.94
N LEU A 380 -11.98 8.85 10.95
CA LEU A 380 -12.82 9.36 9.88
C LEU A 380 -12.72 8.47 8.64
N MET A 381 -13.79 7.75 8.32
CA MET A 381 -13.80 6.86 7.17
C MET A 381 -14.26 7.58 5.91
N ARG A 382 -13.54 7.38 4.79
CA ARG A 382 -13.96 7.93 3.50
C ARG A 382 -15.25 7.26 3.02
N PRO A 383 -16.19 8.00 2.41
CA PRO A 383 -17.39 7.42 1.82
C PRO A 383 -17.08 6.31 0.81
N TYR A 384 -16.02 6.48 -0.01
CA TYR A 384 -15.57 5.46 -0.96
C TYR A 384 -15.24 4.12 -0.29
N ASP A 385 -14.48 4.16 0.80
CA ASP A 385 -14.10 2.95 1.53
C ASP A 385 -15.33 2.33 2.23
N ALA A 386 -16.14 3.17 2.87
CA ALA A 386 -17.36 2.75 3.57
C ALA A 386 -18.37 2.10 2.62
N GLU A 387 -18.45 2.57 1.37
CA GLU A 387 -19.30 1.97 0.34
C GLU A 387 -18.71 0.66 -0.19
N CYS A 388 -17.40 0.62 -0.47
CA CYS A 388 -16.79 -0.51 -1.17
C CYS A 388 -16.45 -1.69 -0.26
N TRP A 389 -15.82 -1.46 0.90
CA TRP A 389 -15.25 -2.53 1.72
C TRP A 389 -16.26 -3.57 2.22
N PRO A 390 -17.53 -3.24 2.55
CA PRO A 390 -18.52 -4.25 2.91
C PRO A 390 -18.75 -5.33 1.85
N HIS A 391 -18.38 -5.08 0.60
CA HIS A 391 -18.50 -6.04 -0.51
C HIS A 391 -17.26 -6.96 -0.65
N ALA A 392 -16.15 -6.69 0.03
CA ALA A 392 -14.89 -7.46 -0.04
C ALA A 392 -14.91 -8.76 0.78
N THR A 393 -16.01 -9.50 0.68
CA THR A 393 -16.32 -10.63 1.57
C THR A 393 -15.82 -11.97 1.08
N HIS A 394 -15.75 -12.18 -0.23
CA HIS A 394 -15.35 -13.42 -0.88
C HIS A 394 -14.12 -13.16 -1.77
N GLY A 395 -14.03 -13.79 -2.95
CA GLY A 395 -13.03 -13.47 -3.96
C GLY A 395 -13.39 -12.23 -4.77
N PHE A 396 -12.39 -11.64 -5.43
CA PHE A 396 -12.54 -10.42 -6.22
C PHE A 396 -13.60 -10.49 -7.32
N PHE A 397 -13.85 -11.65 -7.94
CA PHE A 397 -14.87 -11.75 -8.98
C PHE A 397 -16.29 -11.44 -8.47
N LYS A 398 -16.63 -11.83 -7.23
CA LYS A 398 -17.89 -11.41 -6.60
C LYS A 398 -17.89 -9.92 -6.23
N PHE A 399 -16.73 -9.39 -5.83
CA PHE A 399 -16.59 -7.95 -5.59
C PHE A 399 -16.80 -7.16 -6.89
N LYS A 400 -16.21 -7.63 -8.01
CA LYS A 400 -16.26 -7.05 -9.35
C LYS A 400 -17.69 -6.84 -9.84
N GLU A 401 -18.63 -7.72 -9.49
CA GLU A 401 -20.05 -7.59 -9.84
C GLU A 401 -20.67 -6.27 -9.34
N ASN A 402 -20.11 -5.66 -8.29
CA ASN A 402 -20.58 -4.40 -7.72
C ASN A 402 -19.94 -3.15 -8.37
N ILE A 403 -18.89 -3.31 -9.19
CA ILE A 403 -18.17 -2.17 -9.81
C ILE A 403 -19.09 -1.23 -10.61
N PRO A 404 -20.05 -1.71 -11.43
CA PRO A 404 -20.97 -0.81 -12.13
C PRO A 404 -21.77 0.09 -11.19
N LYS A 405 -22.17 -0.41 -10.01
CA LYS A 405 -22.88 0.36 -8.98
C LYS A 405 -21.96 1.41 -8.37
N PHE A 406 -20.75 1.03 -7.94
CA PHE A 406 -19.79 1.97 -7.35
C PHE A 406 -19.43 3.09 -8.33
N VAL A 407 -19.22 2.75 -9.60
CA VAL A 407 -18.93 3.72 -10.66
C VAL A 407 -20.11 4.67 -10.91
N ALA A 408 -21.35 4.20 -10.83
CA ALA A 408 -22.51 5.08 -10.93
C ALA A 408 -22.56 6.10 -9.80
N GLY A 409 -22.16 5.71 -8.57
CA GLY A 409 -22.05 6.62 -7.42
C GLY A 409 -21.01 7.73 -7.60
N LEU A 410 -19.93 7.48 -8.35
CA LEU A 410 -18.89 8.50 -8.62
C LEU A 410 -19.39 9.67 -9.47
N LYS A 411 -20.36 9.44 -10.37
CA LYS A 411 -20.86 10.48 -11.28
C LYS A 411 -21.62 11.62 -10.59
N GLY A 412 -21.97 11.46 -9.31
CA GLY A 412 -22.60 12.50 -8.49
C GLY A 412 -21.63 13.31 -7.63
N VAL A 413 -20.33 13.03 -7.67
CA VAL A 413 -19.31 13.72 -6.85
C VAL A 413 -18.46 14.61 -7.76
N HIS A 414 -18.69 15.92 -7.71
CA HIS A 414 -17.83 16.87 -8.40
C HIS A 414 -16.43 16.87 -7.76
N PRO A 415 -15.34 16.97 -8.54
CA PRO A 415 -14.01 17.18 -7.98
C PRO A 415 -14.04 18.48 -7.16
N ILE A 416 -13.63 18.41 -5.89
CA ILE A 416 -13.40 19.57 -5.03
C ILE A 416 -12.10 20.25 -5.42
#